data_AF-A0A845CYD5-F1
#
_entry.id   AF-A0A845CYD5-F1
#
_cell.length_a   1.000
_cell.length_b   1.000
_cell.length_c   1.000
_cell.angle_alpha   90.00
_cell.angle_beta   90.00
_cell.angle_gamma   90.00
#
_symmetry.space_group_name_H-M   'P 1'
#
loop_
_entity.id
_entity.type
_entity.pdbx_description
1 polymer ?
#
loop_
_entity_poly.entity_id
_entity_poly.type
_entity_poly.pdbx_seq_one_letter_code
_entity_poly.pdbx_strand_id
1 'polypeptide(L)'
;MAYTFTDHYRPARLFLRVNAILIGLGLGLLLLVYPRELFVAAGVTLGSAWTARIGGGALIGLGIGLLAASMERDLHPAWLLAAIVGNGAIAISLLIAYFEGEMAALHPIGAGVLLVIFVVCLLTVALSAPHIRSRAGQT
;
A
#
# COMPACT_ATOMS: atom_id res chain seq x y z
N MET A 1 -19.87 -13.74 -19.51
CA MET A 1 -18.45 -13.57 -19.16
C MET A 1 -17.95 -14.88 -18.57
N ALA A 2 -17.11 -15.61 -19.31
CA ALA A 2 -16.55 -16.87 -18.81
C ALA A 2 -15.53 -16.55 -17.70
N TYR A 3 -15.94 -16.70 -16.45
CA TYR A 3 -15.04 -16.70 -15.30
C TYR A 3 -14.31 -18.04 -15.32
N THR A 4 -13.12 -18.08 -15.91
CA THR A 4 -12.30 -19.29 -15.84
C THR A 4 -11.78 -19.41 -14.40
N PHE A 5 -12.12 -20.52 -13.75
CA PHE A 5 -11.65 -20.91 -12.41
C PHE A 5 -10.11 -21.02 -12.28
N THR A 6 -9.37 -20.73 -13.37
CA THR A 6 -7.92 -20.81 -13.55
C THR A 6 -7.26 -19.45 -13.81
N ASP A 7 -7.83 -18.32 -13.37
CA ASP A 7 -7.09 -17.05 -13.41
C ASP A 7 -5.93 -17.07 -12.40
N HIS A 8 -4.73 -17.38 -12.90
CA HIS A 8 -3.48 -17.44 -12.13
C HIS A 8 -3.21 -16.15 -11.34
N TYR A 9 -3.64 -15.00 -11.84
CA TYR A 9 -3.39 -13.68 -11.24
C TYR A 9 -4.50 -13.21 -10.31
N ARG A 10 -5.57 -14.00 -10.09
CA ARG A 10 -6.70 -13.62 -9.26
C ARG A 10 -6.31 -13.13 -7.84
N PRO A 11 -5.42 -13.79 -7.09
CA PRO A 11 -5.02 -13.30 -5.76
C PRO A 11 -4.23 -11.99 -5.86
N ALA A 12 -3.33 -11.86 -6.83
CA ALA A 12 -2.57 -10.63 -7.05
C ALA A 12 -3.49 -9.45 -7.38
N ARG A 13 -4.46 -9.64 -8.28
CA ARG A 13 -5.46 -8.60 -8.64
C ARG A 13 -6.30 -8.18 -7.44
N LEU A 14 -6.72 -9.12 -6.59
CA LEU A 14 -7.47 -8.81 -5.39
C LEU A 14 -6.66 -7.92 -4.45
N PHE A 15 -5.41 -8.29 -4.18
CA PHE A 15 -4.55 -7.52 -3.28
C PHE A 15 -4.16 -6.16 -3.86
N LEU A 16 -3.96 -6.04 -5.18
CA LEU A 16 -3.77 -4.74 -5.82
C LEU A 16 -4.98 -3.81 -5.58
N ARG A 17 -6.21 -4.33 -5.68
CA ARG A 17 -7.43 -3.54 -5.41
C ARG A 17 -7.56 -3.16 -3.94
N VAL A 18 -7.37 -4.12 -3.04
CA VAL A 18 -7.44 -3.88 -1.59
C VAL A 18 -6.40 -2.85 -1.18
N ASN A 19 -5.16 -3.00 -1.65
CA ASN A 19 -4.08 -2.06 -1.41
C ASN A 19 -4.40 -0.66 -1.95
N ALA A 20 -4.86 -0.60 -3.20
CA ALA A 20 -5.20 0.66 -3.83
C ALA A 20 -6.31 1.41 -3.10
N ILE A 21 -7.34 0.70 -2.63
CA ILE A 21 -8.46 1.31 -1.91
C ILE A 21 -8.04 1.71 -0.49
N LEU A 22 -7.43 0.80 0.27
CA LEU A 22 -7.11 1.06 1.68
C LEU A 22 -5.94 2.03 1.84
N ILE A 23 -4.83 1.77 1.15
CA ILE A 23 -3.58 2.49 1.32
C ILE A 23 -3.51 3.64 0.32
N GLY A 24 -3.75 3.35 -0.96
CA GLY A 24 -3.64 4.37 -2.00
C GLY A 24 -4.65 5.49 -1.83
N LEU A 25 -5.94 5.15 -1.85
CA LEU A 25 -7.02 6.13 -1.77
C LEU A 25 -7.38 6.46 -0.31
N GLY A 26 -7.57 5.47 0.55
CA GLY A 26 -8.02 5.67 1.94
C GLY A 26 -7.00 6.47 2.75
N LEU A 27 -5.83 5.89 2.97
CA LEU A 27 -4.74 6.58 3.68
C LEU A 27 -4.25 7.82 2.93
N GLY A 28 -4.18 7.76 1.59
CA GLY A 28 -3.80 8.91 0.77
C GLY A 28 -4.72 10.12 0.95
N LEU A 29 -6.04 9.93 0.91
CA LEU A 29 -7.02 10.99 1.17
C LEU A 29 -6.98 11.46 2.63
N LEU A 30 -6.79 10.55 3.59
CA LEU A 30 -6.67 10.92 5.01
C LEU A 30 -5.47 11.85 5.23
N LEU A 31 -4.32 11.53 4.64
CA LEU A 31 -3.12 12.36 4.71
C LEU A 31 -3.26 13.67 3.92
N LEU A 32 -4.00 13.66 2.80
CA LEU A 32 -4.26 14.86 2.00
C LEU A 32 -5.19 15.86 2.71
N VAL A 33 -6.26 15.38 3.33
CA VAL A 33 -7.17 16.22 4.12
C VAL A 33 -6.49 16.68 5.40
N TYR A 34 -5.67 15.82 6.00
CA TYR A 34 -4.94 16.04 7.24
C TYR A 34 -5.85 16.46 8.42
N PRO A 35 -6.84 15.63 8.82
CA PRO A 35 -7.67 15.92 9.99
C PRO A 35 -6.84 15.79 11.27
N ARG A 36 -6.26 16.91 11.73
CA ARG A 36 -5.31 16.96 12.85
C ARG A 36 -5.82 16.28 14.12
N GLU A 37 -7.09 16.51 14.47
CA GLU A 37 -7.71 15.93 15.67
C GLU A 37 -7.72 14.40 15.65
N LEU A 38 -7.94 13.81 14.46
CA LEU A 38 -7.95 12.36 14.31
C LEU A 38 -6.55 11.75 14.48
N PHE A 39 -5.52 12.42 13.95
CA PHE A 39 -4.14 11.98 14.13
C PHE A 39 -3.67 12.10 15.58
N VAL A 40 -4.02 13.20 16.25
CA VAL A 40 -3.74 13.39 17.68
C VAL A 40 -4.46 12.33 18.52
N ALA A 41 -5.73 12.06 18.25
CA ALA A 41 -6.50 11.01 18.93
C ALA A 41 -5.92 9.60 18.69
N ALA A 42 -5.31 9.37 17.53
CA ALA A 42 -4.62 8.12 17.22
C ALA A 42 -3.20 8.03 17.84
N GLY A 43 -2.73 9.09 18.50
CA GLY A 43 -1.37 9.16 19.07
C GLY A 43 -0.28 9.36 18.00
N VAL A 44 -0.64 9.86 16.81
CA VAL A 44 0.28 10.08 15.70
C VAL A 44 0.70 11.55 15.67
N THR A 45 1.97 11.82 15.95
CA THR A 45 2.57 13.13 15.73
C THR A 45 3.17 13.21 14.34
N LEU A 46 2.35 13.58 13.36
CA LEU A 46 2.84 13.90 12.03
C LEU A 46 3.56 15.25 12.07
N GLY A 47 4.62 15.39 11.26
CA GLY A 47 5.37 16.64 11.11
C GLY A 47 4.54 17.75 10.45
N SER A 48 5.08 18.37 9.40
CA SER A 48 4.33 19.43 8.71
C SER A 48 3.09 18.86 7.98
N ALA A 49 1.97 19.60 8.02
CA ALA A 49 0.79 19.22 7.24
C ALA A 49 1.08 19.18 5.72
N TRP A 50 2.03 20.00 5.26
CA TRP A 50 2.50 20.00 3.88
C TRP A 50 3.15 18.67 3.48
N THR A 51 4.08 18.15 4.28
CA THR A 51 4.73 16.86 4.01
C THR A 51 3.74 15.71 4.04
N ALA A 52 2.77 15.73 4.96
CA ALA A 52 1.69 14.75 4.99
C ALA A 52 0.85 14.79 3.71
N ARG A 53 0.50 15.99 3.22
CA ARG A 53 -0.26 16.16 1.97
C ARG A 53 0.46 15.67 0.73
N ILE A 54 1.77 15.91 0.63
CA ILE A 54 2.58 15.36 -0.46
C ILE A 54 2.57 13.83 -0.40
N GLY A 55 2.81 13.25 0.77
CA GLY A 55 2.74 11.81 0.96
C GLY A 55 1.36 11.26 0.59
N GLY A 56 0.29 11.94 0.99
CA GLY A 56 -1.08 11.60 0.64
C GLY A 56 -1.34 11.63 -0.87
N GLY A 57 -0.89 12.68 -1.57
CA GLY A 57 -0.98 12.78 -3.02
C GLY A 57 -0.22 11.66 -3.75
N ALA A 58 0.99 11.33 -3.27
CA ALA A 58 1.77 10.22 -3.81
C ALA A 58 1.07 8.87 -3.63
N LEU A 59 0.45 8.63 -2.46
CA LEU A 59 -0.34 7.43 -2.21
C LEU A 59 -1.58 7.37 -3.11
N ILE A 60 -2.29 8.48 -3.32
CA ILE A 60 -3.43 8.52 -4.24
C ILE A 60 -2.99 8.14 -5.66
N GLY A 61 -1.88 8.70 -6.14
CA GLY A 61 -1.31 8.36 -7.44
C GLY A 61 -0.95 6.88 -7.55
N LEU A 62 -0.29 6.32 -6.52
CA LEU A 62 0.00 4.89 -6.43
C LEU A 62 -1.30 4.07 -6.45
N GLY A 63 -2.31 4.45 -5.69
CA GLY A 63 -3.61 3.78 -5.62
C GLY A 63 -4.32 3.73 -6.98
N ILE A 64 -4.36 4.85 -7.69
CA ILE A 64 -4.94 4.89 -9.04
C ILE A 64 -4.18 3.97 -9.98
N GLY A 65 -2.84 3.98 -9.94
CA GLY A 65 -2.00 3.08 -10.74
C GLY A 65 -2.25 1.60 -10.44
N LEU A 66 -2.35 1.24 -9.16
CA LEU A 66 -2.64 -0.15 -8.74
C LEU A 66 -4.06 -0.59 -9.12
N LEU A 67 -5.05 0.31 -9.04
CA LEU A 67 -6.41 0.03 -9.53
C LEU A 67 -6.42 -0.21 -11.04
N ALA A 68 -5.77 0.66 -11.81
CA ALA A 68 -5.64 0.51 -13.26
C ALA A 68 -4.99 -0.83 -13.62
N ALA A 69 -3.85 -1.15 -12.98
CA ALA A 69 -3.16 -2.43 -13.16
C ALA A 69 -4.03 -3.64 -12.82
N SER A 70 -4.92 -3.54 -11.82
CA SER A 70 -5.82 -4.63 -11.44
C SER A 70 -6.96 -4.90 -12.44
N MET A 71 -7.17 -3.99 -13.40
CA MET A 71 -8.18 -4.10 -14.46
C MET A 71 -7.58 -4.57 -15.80
N GLU A 72 -6.26 -4.54 -15.95
CA GLU A 72 -5.60 -5.07 -17.14
C GLU A 72 -5.81 -6.59 -17.26
N ARG A 73 -5.93 -7.08 -18.49
CA ARG A 73 -6.09 -8.51 -18.78
C ARG A 73 -4.82 -9.28 -18.41
N ASP A 74 -3.67 -8.76 -18.83
CA ASP A 74 -2.34 -9.27 -18.49
C ASP A 74 -1.63 -8.27 -17.59
N LEU A 75 -1.18 -8.71 -16.41
CA LEU A 75 -0.43 -7.82 -15.52
C LEU A 75 0.95 -7.52 -16.12
N HIS A 76 1.18 -6.26 -16.48
CA HIS A 76 2.47 -5.80 -16.95
C HIS A 76 3.52 -5.88 -15.82
N PRO A 77 4.75 -6.36 -16.08
CA PRO A 77 5.82 -6.43 -15.07
C PRO A 77 6.16 -5.07 -14.45
N ALA A 78 6.02 -3.98 -15.21
CA ALA A 78 6.23 -2.62 -14.72
C ALA A 78 5.27 -2.27 -13.56
N TRP A 79 4.01 -2.68 -13.65
CA TRP A 79 3.02 -2.48 -12.59
C TRP A 79 3.31 -3.32 -11.36
N LEU A 80 3.71 -4.58 -11.54
CA LEU A 80 4.13 -5.45 -10.44
C LEU A 80 5.37 -4.88 -9.73
N LEU A 81 6.32 -4.34 -10.49
CA LEU A 81 7.50 -3.69 -9.92
C LEU A 81 7.13 -2.44 -9.14
N ALA A 82 6.28 -1.58 -9.69
CA ALA A 82 5.76 -0.40 -9.00
C ALA A 82 5.01 -0.78 -7.70
N ALA A 83 4.21 -1.84 -7.74
CA ALA A 83 3.52 -2.37 -6.56
C ALA A 83 4.51 -2.86 -5.49
N ILE A 84 5.56 -3.58 -5.89
CA ILE A 84 6.60 -4.06 -4.96
C ILE A 84 7.39 -2.91 -4.36
N VAL A 85 7.88 -1.99 -5.19
CA VAL A 85 8.72 -0.87 -4.74
C VAL A 85 7.92 0.08 -3.86
N GLY A 86 6.71 0.48 -4.28
CA GLY A 86 5.86 1.39 -3.51
C GLY A 86 5.46 0.80 -2.16
N ASN A 87 4.99 -0.45 -2.13
CA ASN A 87 4.58 -1.09 -0.88
C ASN A 87 5.75 -1.51 0.00
N GLY A 88 6.87 -1.91 -0.61
CA GLY A 88 8.10 -2.21 0.10
C GLY A 88 8.64 -0.96 0.80
N ALA A 89 8.65 0.19 0.13
CA ALA A 89 9.07 1.45 0.71
C ALA A 89 8.20 1.83 1.92
N ILE A 90 6.86 1.73 1.80
CA ILE A 90 5.94 2.00 2.93
C ILE A 90 6.21 1.04 4.10
N ALA A 91 6.35 -0.26 3.84
CA ALA A 91 6.60 -1.25 4.88
C ALA A 91 7.95 -1.02 5.59
N ILE A 92 9.00 -0.69 4.85
CA ILE A 92 10.32 -0.37 5.40
C ILE A 92 10.25 0.91 6.23
N SER A 93 9.57 1.96 5.76
CA SER A 93 9.39 3.19 6.52
C SER A 93 8.68 2.95 7.86
N LEU A 94 7.65 2.10 7.87
CA LEU A 94 6.97 1.70 9.13
C LEU A 94 7.90 0.92 10.06
N LEU A 95 8.76 0.05 9.51
CA LEU A 95 9.72 -0.70 10.32
C LEU A 95 10.80 0.21 10.93
N ILE A 96 11.29 1.19 10.17
CA ILE A 96 12.24 2.21 10.67
C ILE A 96 11.59 3.00 11.80
N ALA A 97 10.39 3.53 11.60
CA ALA A 97 9.67 4.29 12.62
C ALA A 97 9.37 3.45 13.88
N TYR A 98 9.13 2.15 13.74
CA TYR A 98 9.02 1.23 14.86
C TYR A 98 10.34 1.11 15.65
N PHE A 99 11.46 0.90 14.95
CA PHE A 99 12.77 0.76 15.59
C PHE A 99 13.30 2.06 16.21
N GLU A 100 12.95 3.22 15.65
CA GLU A 100 13.25 4.53 16.22
C GLU A 100 12.37 4.88 17.44
N GLY A 101 11.37 4.04 17.74
CA GLY A 101 10.47 4.23 18.87
C GLY A 101 9.41 5.32 18.65
N GLU A 102 9.24 5.81 17.42
CA GLU A 102 8.24 6.83 17.08
C GLU A 102 6.80 6.35 17.35
N MET A 103 6.59 5.03 17.38
CA MET A 103 5.31 4.39 17.66
C MET A 103 5.07 4.11 19.16
N ALA A 104 5.97 4.52 20.07
CA ALA A 104 5.83 4.22 21.50
C ALA A 104 4.63 4.92 22.16
N ALA A 105 4.23 6.09 21.64
CA ALA A 105 3.10 6.88 22.15
C ALA A 105 1.77 6.59 21.41
N LEU A 106 1.76 5.60 20.53
CA LEU A 106 0.63 5.34 19.64
C LEU A 106 -0.56 4.74 20.41
N HIS A 107 -1.76 5.23 20.13
CA HIS A 107 -2.96 4.63 20.70
C HIS A 107 -3.14 3.20 20.14
N PRO A 108 -3.66 2.21 20.90
CA PRO A 108 -3.81 0.83 20.42
C PRO A 108 -4.59 0.69 19.11
N ILE A 109 -5.60 1.55 18.90
CA ILE A 109 -6.35 1.62 17.64
C ILE A 109 -5.46 2.08 16.49
N GLY A 110 -4.65 3.12 16.71
CA GLY A 110 -3.67 3.62 15.73
C GLY A 110 -2.63 2.56 15.39
N ALA A 111 -2.14 1.83 16.40
CA ALA A 111 -1.24 0.70 16.23
C ALA A 111 -1.87 -0.42 15.38
N GLY A 112 -3.13 -0.76 15.67
CA GLY A 112 -3.88 -1.74 14.88
C GLY A 112 -4.00 -1.32 13.41
N VAL A 113 -4.32 -0.05 13.14
CA VAL A 113 -4.41 0.49 11.78
C VAL A 113 -3.05 0.44 11.06
N LEU A 114 -1.96 0.87 11.71
CA LEU A 114 -0.62 0.80 11.12
C LEU A 114 -0.17 -0.64 10.86
N LEU A 115 -0.51 -1.57 11.75
CA LEU A 115 -0.23 -2.99 11.55
C LEU A 115 -0.98 -3.55 10.35
N VAL A 116 -2.26 -3.19 10.18
CA VAL A 116 -3.04 -3.59 9.01
C VAL A 116 -2.42 -3.03 7.73
N ILE A 117 -2.02 -1.75 7.72
CA ILE A 117 -1.32 -1.13 6.58
C ILE A 117 -0.04 -1.92 6.26
N PHE A 118 0.79 -2.19 7.28
CA PHE A 118 2.03 -2.95 7.14
C PHE A 118 1.81 -4.34 6.54
N VAL A 119 0.85 -5.09 7.07
CA VAL A 119 0.52 -6.44 6.57
C VAL A 119 0.00 -6.39 5.14
N VAL A 120 -0.88 -5.44 4.80
CA VAL A 120 -1.38 -5.28 3.43
C VAL A 120 -0.24 -4.93 2.46
N CYS A 121 0.69 -4.05 2.84
CA CYS A 121 1.89 -3.77 2.06
C CYS A 121 2.74 -5.02 1.85
N LEU A 122 3.05 -5.77 2.91
CA LEU A 122 3.85 -6.99 2.82
C LEU A 122 3.20 -8.07 1.95
N LEU A 123 1.89 -8.30 2.10
CA LEU A 123 1.17 -9.26 1.28
C LEU A 123 1.16 -8.84 -0.19
N THR A 124 1.03 -7.54 -0.47
CA THR A 124 1.09 -7.03 -1.85
C THR A 124 2.46 -7.29 -2.47
N VAL A 125 3.55 -7.10 -1.72
CA VAL A 125 4.93 -7.42 -2.15
C VAL A 125 5.08 -8.92 -2.37
N ALA A 126 4.72 -9.73 -1.38
CA ALA A 126 4.90 -11.19 -1.38
C ALA A 126 4.11 -11.88 -2.50
N LEU A 127 2.91 -11.38 -2.83
CA LEU A 127 2.08 -11.94 -3.90
C LEU A 127 2.48 -11.43 -5.28
N SER A 128 3.10 -10.25 -5.39
CA SER A 128 3.54 -9.70 -6.68
C SER A 128 4.90 -10.26 -7.13
N ALA A 129 5.81 -10.53 -6.20
CA ALA A 129 7.18 -10.96 -6.50
C ALA A 129 7.31 -12.27 -7.31
N PRO A 130 6.55 -13.35 -7.03
CA PRO A 130 6.63 -14.60 -7.80
C PRO A 130 6.29 -14.41 -9.28
N HIS A 131 5.35 -13.52 -9.59
CA HIS A 131 4.90 -13.27 -10.95
C HIS A 131 5.97 -12.58 -11.80
N ILE A 132 6.79 -11.70 -11.22
CA ILE A 132 7.95 -11.11 -11.90
C ILE A 132 9.00 -12.19 -12.20
N ARG A 133 9.31 -13.04 -11.20
CA ARG A 133 10.31 -14.12 -11.36
C ARG A 133 9.91 -15.13 -12.43
N SER A 134 8.63 -15.49 -12.49
CA SER A 134 8.12 -16.45 -13.49
C SER A 134 8.31 -15.98 -14.93
N ARG A 135 8.17 -14.67 -15.20
CA ARG A 135 8.38 -14.11 -16.55
C ARG A 135 9.85 -13.92 -16.88
N ALA A 136 10.70 -13.59 -15.90
CA ALA A 136 12.14 -13.47 -16.11
C ALA A 136 12.82 -14.82 -16.44
N GLY A 137 12.21 -15.95 -16.05
CA GLY A 137 12.69 -17.29 -16.43
C GLY A 137 12.16 -17.83 -17.76
N GLN A 138 11.30 -17.06 -18.47
CA GLN A 138 10.73 -17.44 -19.78
C GLN A 138 11.41 -16.71 -20.96
N THR A 139 12.34 -15.79 -20.67
CA THR A 139 13.20 -15.11 -21.64
C THR A 139 14.57 -15.75 -21.67
#